data_AF-A0A978S6D1-F1
#
_entry.id   AF-A0A978S6D1-F1
#
_cell.length_a   1.000
_cell.length_b   1.000
_cell.length_c   1.000
_cell.angle_alpha   90.00
_cell.angle_beta   90.00
_cell.angle_gamma   90.00
#
_symmetry.space_group_name_H-M   'P 1'
#
loop_
_entity.id
_entity.type
_entity.pdbx_description
1 polymer ?
#
loop_
_entity_poly.entity_id
_entity_poly.type
_entity_poly.pdbx_seq_one_letter_code
_entity_poly.pdbx_strand_id
1 'polypeptide(L)'
;MPTYKLKAKIDESGNLVLTEPIKLPPGEVEVILLQPLTEVDNTAVTPTTTDIAKSKRQIECNVPILKEWLEQTEPFPPDFDPDQAKWEYLQEKHNL
;
A
#
# COMPACT_ATOMS: atom_id res chain seq x y z
N MET A 1 -16.88 20.95 5.87
CA MET A 1 -17.07 20.04 7.01
C MET A 1 -15.84 20.15 7.90
N PRO A 2 -15.99 20.36 9.22
CA PRO A 2 -14.85 20.33 10.14
C PRO A 2 -14.35 18.89 10.31
N THR A 3 -13.04 18.70 10.43
CA THR A 3 -12.42 17.40 10.68
C THR A 3 -11.62 17.45 11.98
N TYR A 4 -11.62 16.34 12.71
CA TYR A 4 -10.90 16.20 13.97
C TYR A 4 -9.87 15.08 13.84
N LYS A 5 -8.62 15.36 14.19
CA LYS A 5 -7.57 14.34 14.28
C LYS A 5 -7.46 13.90 15.74
N LEU A 6 -7.92 12.68 16.02
CA LEU A 6 -7.90 12.08 17.35
C LEU A 6 -6.99 10.86 17.39
N LYS A 7 -6.45 10.57 18.57
CA LYS A 7 -5.72 9.33 18.81
C LYS A 7 -6.70 8.22 19.16
N ALA A 8 -6.62 7.13 18.41
CA ALA A 8 -7.41 5.93 18.61
C ALA A 8 -6.51 4.70 18.50
N LYS A 9 -6.95 3.58 19.06
CA LYS A 9 -6.29 2.28 18.94
C LYS A 9 -7.31 1.21 18.58
N ILE A 10 -6.86 0.13 17.96
CA ILE A 10 -7.65 -1.08 17.82
C ILE A 10 -7.42 -1.94 19.06
N ASP A 11 -8.49 -2.39 19.72
CA ASP A 11 -8.40 -3.31 20.85
C ASP A 11 -8.16 -4.76 20.39
N GLU A 12 -7.93 -5.67 21.35
CA GLU A 12 -7.68 -7.10 21.05
C GLU A 12 -8.89 -7.80 20.39
N SER A 13 -10.07 -7.18 20.44
CA SER A 13 -11.29 -7.67 19.80
C SER A 13 -11.53 -7.07 18.41
N GLY A 14 -10.64 -6.20 17.94
CA GLY A 14 -10.74 -5.55 16.62
C GLY A 14 -11.58 -4.27 16.59
N ASN A 15 -11.96 -3.70 17.73
CA ASN A 15 -12.78 -2.48 17.80
C ASN A 15 -11.92 -1.22 17.86
N LEU A 16 -12.36 -0.16 17.18
CA LEU A 16 -11.76 1.17 17.28
C LEU A 16 -12.15 1.83 18.61
N VAL A 17 -11.15 2.11 19.45
CA VAL A 17 -11.33 2.77 20.75
C VAL A 17 -10.58 4.10 20.74
N LEU A 18 -11.30 5.19 21.00
CA LEU A 18 -10.71 6.51 21.20
C LEU A 18 -9.96 6.56 22.53
N THR A 19 -8.73 7.08 22.51
CA THR A 19 -7.92 7.22 23.73
C THR A 19 -8.36 8.42 24.57
N GLU A 20 -9.00 9.41 23.94
CA GLU A 20 -9.40 10.67 24.55
C GLU A 20 -10.91 10.94 24.34
N PRO A 21 -11.62 11.46 25.35
CA PRO A 21 -13.03 11.80 25.22
C PRO A 21 -13.21 13.07 24.38
N ILE A 22 -14.18 13.05 23.45
CA ILE A 22 -14.56 14.21 22.64
C ILE A 22 -16.05 14.52 22.81
N LYS A 23 -16.40 15.81 22.83
CA LYS A 23 -17.80 16.28 22.81
C LYS A 23 -18.16 16.69 21.39
N LEU A 24 -19.03 15.93 20.75
CA LEU A 24 -19.58 16.23 19.43
C LEU A 24 -21.09 16.44 19.53
N PRO A 25 -21.68 17.31 18.70
CA PRO A 25 -23.13 17.39 18.57
C PRO A 25 -23.70 16.06 18.05
N PRO A 26 -24.95 15.70 18.39
CA PRO A 26 -25.60 14.52 17.85
C PRO A 26 -25.68 14.59 16.31
N GLY A 27 -25.28 13.52 15.63
CA GLY A 27 -25.29 13.43 14.17
C GLY A 27 -24.51 12.23 13.68
N GLU A 28 -24.58 11.97 12.37
CA GLU A 28 -23.75 10.96 11.72
C GLU A 28 -22.33 11.48 11.52
N VAL A 29 -21.35 10.58 11.66
CA VAL A 29 -19.93 10.89 11.49
C VAL A 29 -19.28 9.85 10.59
N GLU A 30 -18.36 10.28 9.75
CA GLU A 30 -17.51 9.41 8.94
C GLU A 30 -16.17 9.17 9.67
N VAL A 31 -15.67 7.95 9.61
CA VAL A 31 -14.40 7.55 10.21
C VAL A 31 -13.42 7.16 9.11
N ILE A 32 -12.26 7.82 9.08
CA ILE A 32 -11.19 7.55 8.11
C ILE A 32 -10.02 6.89 8.86
N LEU A 33 -9.69 5.66 8.47
CA LEU A 33 -8.56 4.91 9.02
C LEU A 33 -7.37 5.01 8.06
N LEU A 34 -6.29 5.63 8.53
CA LEU A 34 -5.01 5.69 7.81
C LEU A 34 -4.08 4.63 8.40
N GLN A 35 -3.92 3.50 7.71
CA GLN A 35 -2.95 2.48 8.07
C GLN A 35 -1.66 2.72 7.27
N PRO A 36 -0.51 2.94 7.92
CA PRO A 36 0.76 2.86 7.21
C PRO A 36 0.96 1.42 6.73
N LEU A 37 1.40 1.24 5.50
CA LEU A 37 1.79 -0.06 4.97
C LEU A 37 3.00 -0.54 5.78
N THR A 38 2.74 -1.28 6.84
CA THR A 38 3.72 -2.13 7.48
C THR A 38 3.50 -3.48 6.85
N GLU A 39 4.50 -3.98 6.13
CA GLU A 39 4.52 -5.37 5.68
C GLU A 39 4.44 -6.25 6.94
N VAL A 40 3.22 -6.62 7.30
CA VAL A 40 2.97 -7.65 8.30
C VAL A 40 2.60 -8.88 7.51
N ASP A 41 3.49 -9.85 7.56
CA ASP A 41 3.27 -11.22 7.11
C ASP A 41 1.84 -11.67 7.41
N ASN A 42 1.07 -11.87 6.35
CA ASN A 42 -0.19 -12.59 6.40
C ASN A 42 0.10 -14.05 6.74
N THR A 43 0.19 -14.37 8.03
CA THR A 43 0.19 -15.78 8.46
C THR A 43 -0.88 -16.01 9.52
N ALA A 44 -2.13 -16.15 9.06
CA ALA A 44 -3.04 -17.24 9.44
C ALA A 44 -4.48 -16.96 8.97
N VAL A 45 -4.71 -16.97 7.65
CA VAL A 45 -5.74 -17.83 7.07
C VAL A 45 -5.12 -18.47 5.82
N THR A 46 -4.69 -19.73 5.98
CA THR A 46 -4.25 -20.69 4.95
C THR A 46 -3.19 -20.23 3.92
N PRO A 47 -1.91 -20.60 4.09
CA PRO A 47 -0.94 -20.56 3.00
C PRO A 47 -1.13 -21.81 2.14
N THR A 48 -1.84 -21.69 1.01
CA THR A 48 -1.58 -22.59 -0.11
C THR A 48 -0.23 -22.20 -0.69
N THR A 49 0.80 -22.96 -0.32
CA THR A 49 2.06 -23.01 -1.05
C THR A 49 1.75 -23.16 -2.54
N THR A 50 2.17 -22.20 -3.35
CA THR A 50 2.45 -22.47 -4.74
C THR A 50 3.69 -21.68 -5.09
N ASP A 51 4.79 -22.41 -5.25
CA ASP A 51 5.94 -21.99 -6.04
C ASP A 51 5.45 -21.28 -7.30
N ILE A 52 5.61 -19.96 -7.38
CA ILE A 52 5.47 -19.26 -8.65
C ILE A 52 6.84 -19.29 -9.30
N ALA A 53 7.12 -20.44 -9.90
CA ALA A 53 7.99 -20.51 -11.07
C ALA A 53 7.64 -19.33 -12.00
N LYS A 54 8.68 -18.61 -12.44
CA LYS A 54 8.67 -17.48 -13.38
C LYS A 54 7.73 -17.75 -14.57
N SER A 55 6.45 -17.47 -14.41
CA SER A 55 5.49 -17.51 -15.51
C SER A 55 5.56 -16.14 -16.18
N LYS A 56 5.91 -16.15 -17.46
CA LYS A 56 5.91 -14.95 -18.30
C LYS A 56 4.52 -14.32 -18.20
N ARG A 57 4.44 -13.10 -17.66
CA ARG A 57 3.18 -12.36 -17.56
C ARG A 57 2.71 -12.04 -18.97
N GLN A 58 1.50 -12.47 -19.34
CA GLN A 58 0.87 -12.03 -20.58
C GLN A 58 0.42 -10.59 -20.38
N ILE A 59 1.13 -9.64 -20.99
CA ILE A 59 0.80 -8.23 -20.90
C ILE A 59 -0.22 -7.92 -21.99
N GLU A 60 -1.39 -7.43 -21.59
CA GLU A 60 -2.42 -6.96 -22.52
C GLU A 60 -1.97 -5.62 -23.12
N CYS A 61 -1.25 -5.68 -24.23
CA CYS A 61 -0.85 -4.51 -25.01
C CYS A 61 -1.47 -4.57 -26.40
N ASN A 62 -2.16 -3.50 -26.81
CA ASN A 62 -2.79 -3.37 -28.13
C ASN A 62 -1.74 -3.12 -29.25
N VAL A 63 -0.51 -2.76 -28.89
CA VAL A 63 0.57 -2.48 -29.85
C VAL A 63 1.54 -3.68 -29.87
N PRO A 64 1.70 -4.38 -31.00
CA PRO A 64 2.46 -5.64 -31.06
C PRO A 64 3.95 -5.46 -30.75
N ILE A 65 4.56 -4.37 -31.21
CA ILE A 65 5.98 -4.05 -30.96
C ILE A 65 6.24 -3.84 -29.46
N LEU A 66 5.32 -3.16 -28.77
CA LEU A 66 5.45 -2.92 -27.33
C LEU A 66 5.19 -4.20 -26.54
N LYS A 67 4.30 -5.08 -27.01
CA LYS A 67 4.03 -6.37 -26.37
C LYS A 67 5.29 -7.25 -26.31
N GLU A 68 5.98 -7.41 -27.44
CA GLU A 68 7.22 -8.19 -27.50
C GLU A 68 8.31 -7.60 -26.60
N TRP A 69 8.45 -6.27 -26.62
CA TRP A 69 9.42 -5.56 -25.76
C TRP A 69 9.12 -5.77 -24.27
N LEU A 70 7.85 -5.64 -23.86
CA LEU A 70 7.44 -5.79 -22.46
C LEU A 70 7.55 -7.24 -21.95
N GLU A 71 7.36 -8.23 -22.83
CA GLU A 71 7.57 -9.65 -22.49
C GLU A 71 9.06 -10.02 -22.34
N GLN A 72 9.97 -9.24 -22.94
CA GLN A 72 11.42 -9.43 -22.84
C GLN A 72 12.04 -8.73 -21.62
N THR A 73 11.40 -7.67 -21.10
CA THR A 73 11.90 -6.94 -19.94
C THR A 73 11.65 -7.69 -18.64
N GLU A 74 12.60 -7.63 -17.70
CA GLU A 74 12.40 -8.14 -16.35
C GLU A 74 11.38 -7.26 -15.61
N PRO A 75 10.44 -7.86 -14.86
CA PRO A 75 9.51 -7.09 -14.05
C PRO A 75 10.27 -6.30 -12.99
N PHE A 76 9.73 -5.14 -12.62
CA PHE A 76 10.23 -4.43 -11.46
C PHE A 76 10.22 -5.35 -10.23
N PRO A 77 11.29 -5.31 -9.40
CA PRO A 77 11.32 -6.10 -8.18
C PRO A 77 10.12 -5.74 -7.30
N PRO A 78 9.54 -6.73 -6.59
CA PRO A 78 8.37 -6.51 -5.73
C PRO A 78 8.64 -5.47 -4.63
N ASP A 79 9.91 -5.26 -4.27
CA ASP A 79 10.36 -4.31 -3.25
C ASP A 79 10.67 -2.90 -3.83
N PHE A 80 10.33 -2.64 -5.10
CA PHE A 80 10.58 -1.35 -5.72
C PHE A 80 9.62 -0.27 -5.17
N ASP A 81 10.15 0.65 -4.37
CA ASP A 81 9.43 1.83 -3.90
C ASP A 81 9.63 3.03 -4.86
N PRO A 82 8.58 3.44 -5.60
CA PRO A 82 8.67 4.54 -6.56
C PRO A 82 8.91 5.89 -5.89
N ASP A 83 8.44 6.08 -4.66
CA ASP A 83 8.63 7.34 -3.94
C ASP A 83 10.08 7.44 -3.48
N GLN A 84 10.65 6.37 -2.93
CA GLN A 84 12.08 6.30 -2.59
C GLN A 84 12.98 6.56 -3.79
N ALA A 85 12.74 5.92 -4.93
CA ALA A 85 13.55 6.11 -6.14
C ALA A 85 13.49 7.57 -6.63
N LYS A 86 12.33 8.21 -6.51
CA LYS A 86 12.17 9.63 -6.85
C LYS A 86 12.93 10.53 -5.87
N TRP A 87 12.91 10.21 -4.58
CA TRP A 87 13.68 10.93 -3.55
C TRP A 87 15.19 10.81 -3.78
N GLU A 88 15.69 9.61 -4.06
CA GLU A 88 17.11 9.37 -4.39
C GLU A 88 17.54 10.14 -5.64
N TYR A 89 16.71 10.15 -6.69
CA TYR A 89 16.96 10.96 -7.88
C TYR A 89 17.03 12.45 -7.55
N LEU A 90 16.12 12.96 -6.71
CA LEU A 90 16.13 14.36 -6.30
C LEU A 90 17.35 14.68 -5.44
N GLN A 91 17.77 13.78 -4.55
CA GLN A 91 19.00 13.94 -3.77
C GLN A 91 20.24 13.98 -4.69
N GLU A 92 20.36 13.04 -5.63
CA GLU A 92 21.50 12.98 -6.56
C GLU A 92 21.52 14.19 -7.52
N LYS A 93 20.37 14.64 -8.01
CA LYS A 93 20.29 15.76 -8.95
C LYS A 93 20.41 17.13 -8.29
N HIS A 94 19.89 17.28 -7.07
CA HIS A 94 19.82 18.57 -6.40
C HIS A 94 20.78 18.71 -5.21
N ASN A 95 21.62 17.70 -4.93
CA ASN A 95 22.58 17.67 -3.82
C ASN A 95 21.94 18.12 -2.49
N LEU A 96 20.76 17.56 -2.20
CA LEU A 96 20.04 17.76 -0.94
C LEU A 96 20.71 17.02 0.22
#